data_AF-X1M5H9-F1
#
_entry.id   AF-X1M5H9-F1
#
_cell.length_a   1.000
_cell.length_b   1.000
_cell.length_c   1.000
_cell.angle_alpha   90.00
_cell.angle_beta   90.00
_cell.angle_gamma   90.00
#
_symmetry.space_group_name_H-M   'P 1'
#
loop_
_entity.id
_entity.type
_entity.pdbx_description
1 polymer ?
#
loop_
_entity_poly.entity_id
_entity_poly.type
_entity_poly.pdbx_seq_one_letter_code
_entity_poly.pdbx_strand_id
1 'polypeptide(L)'
;FKDYIERMMKIFGLGDYRKIMPLNWFALRNFHCCWYEDSWVLNEYLGHWRHSLEDHYKQAETAAPWYLKLGGKIAPSFIIKAFIRRMADPLKWIESNDTEKIKAFFGSLDAWQNIPDWEHSIYAQQGEPTIPSSSMKDRENTPESNTIRDMQELASSRGGQCLSTEYVDTKTKLKWKCAFGHEWEATPRLLKAGHWCPECAAPPWDYDTQAKVDPALAAIYYNNHDREEYQRVDWLFYPSE
;
A
#
# COMPACT_ATOMS: atom_id res chain seq x y z
N PHE A 1 -8.22 -12.70 1.91
CA PHE A 1 -8.70 -11.61 2.80
C PHE A 1 -10.19 -11.72 3.12
N LYS A 2 -11.09 -11.77 2.12
CA LYS A 2 -12.54 -11.92 2.33
C LYS A 2 -12.89 -13.11 3.25
N ASP A 3 -12.36 -14.29 2.94
CA ASP A 3 -12.59 -15.51 3.74
C ASP A 3 -12.10 -15.38 5.18
N TYR A 4 -10.98 -14.70 5.37
CA TYR A 4 -10.43 -14.42 6.69
C TYR A 4 -11.39 -13.58 7.52
N ILE A 5 -11.85 -12.44 6.99
CA ILE A 5 -12.81 -11.59 7.71
C ILE A 5 -14.10 -12.35 7.98
N GLU A 6 -14.66 -13.06 6.99
CA GLU A 6 -15.88 -13.83 7.19
C GLU A 6 -15.75 -14.86 8.30
N ARG A 7 -14.62 -15.56 8.36
CA ARG A 7 -14.36 -16.54 9.41
C ARG A 7 -14.17 -15.90 10.78
N MET A 8 -13.45 -14.78 10.86
CA MET A 8 -13.30 -14.04 12.11
C MET A 8 -14.66 -13.52 12.62
N MET A 9 -15.51 -12.98 11.74
CA MET A 9 -16.85 -12.52 12.13
C MET A 9 -17.72 -13.65 12.66
N LYS A 10 -17.63 -14.86 12.07
CA LYS A 10 -18.31 -16.06 12.58
C LYS A 10 -17.80 -16.44 13.96
N ILE A 11 -16.48 -16.41 14.21
CA ILE A 11 -15.87 -16.71 15.52
C ILE A 11 -16.41 -15.77 16.61
N PHE A 12 -16.52 -14.47 16.31
CA PHE A 12 -17.04 -13.48 17.25
C PHE A 12 -18.58 -13.37 17.25
N GLY A 13 -19.28 -14.13 16.40
CA GLY A 13 -20.73 -14.08 16.30
C GLY A 13 -21.29 -12.81 15.66
N LEU A 14 -20.46 -11.98 15.00
CA LEU A 14 -20.84 -10.68 14.46
C LEU A 14 -21.61 -10.74 13.13
N GLY A 15 -21.75 -11.95 12.57
CA GLY A 15 -22.51 -12.20 11.36
C GLY A 15 -21.80 -11.72 10.10
N ASP A 16 -22.55 -11.12 9.18
CA ASP A 16 -22.03 -10.64 7.90
C ASP A 16 -21.45 -9.22 8.06
N TYR A 17 -20.13 -9.08 7.91
CA TYR A 17 -19.44 -7.79 8.03
C TYR A 17 -19.99 -6.73 7.09
N ARG A 18 -20.52 -7.12 5.94
CA ARG A 18 -21.02 -6.18 4.91
C ARG A 18 -22.23 -5.38 5.41
N LYS A 19 -22.97 -5.93 6.38
CA LYS A 19 -24.14 -5.28 7.01
C LYS A 19 -23.76 -4.32 8.12
N ILE A 20 -22.60 -4.53 8.76
CA ILE A 20 -22.18 -3.83 9.98
C ILE A 20 -20.98 -2.90 9.77
N MET A 21 -20.25 -3.04 8.66
CA MET A 21 -19.07 -2.25 8.32
C MET A 21 -19.15 -1.76 6.86
N PRO A 22 -19.90 -0.68 6.56
CA PRO A 22 -19.91 -0.05 5.24
C PRO A 22 -18.50 0.25 4.71
N LEU A 23 -18.32 0.16 3.39
CA LEU A 23 -17.00 0.32 2.77
C LEU A 23 -16.40 1.71 2.98
N ASN A 24 -17.23 2.75 3.08
CA ASN A 24 -16.80 4.11 3.39
C ASN A 24 -16.29 4.30 4.83
N TRP A 25 -16.24 3.25 5.65
CA TRP A 25 -15.59 3.30 6.97
C TRP A 25 -14.10 2.98 6.91
N PHE A 26 -13.62 2.49 5.77
CA PHE A 26 -12.24 2.11 5.56
C PHE A 26 -11.59 3.15 4.67
N ALA A 27 -10.34 3.51 4.97
CA ALA A 27 -9.52 4.19 3.98
C ALA A 27 -9.40 3.30 2.74
N LEU A 28 -9.30 3.91 1.55
CA LEU A 28 -9.14 3.19 0.28
C LEU A 28 -7.78 3.45 -0.39
N ARG A 29 -7.05 4.49 0.04
CA ARG A 29 -5.73 4.88 -0.46
C ARG A 29 -4.67 4.81 0.63
N ASN A 30 -3.39 4.97 0.25
CA ASN A 30 -2.23 5.10 1.16
C ASN A 30 -1.96 3.92 2.12
N PHE A 31 -2.32 2.69 1.72
CA PHE A 31 -1.94 1.49 2.48
C PHE A 31 -0.53 1.02 2.12
N HIS A 32 0.28 0.79 3.15
CA HIS A 32 1.65 0.26 3.04
C HIS A 32 1.71 -1.24 3.40
N CYS A 33 0.68 -2.00 3.04
CA CYS A 33 0.61 -3.43 3.33
C CYS A 33 0.78 -4.22 2.03
N CYS A 34 2.03 -4.54 1.70
CA CYS A 34 2.35 -5.50 0.65
C CYS A 34 2.64 -6.87 1.29
N TRP A 35 2.23 -7.95 0.64
CA TRP A 35 2.73 -9.29 0.95
C TRP A 35 3.74 -9.69 -0.11
N TYR A 36 4.80 -10.37 0.32
CA TYR A 36 5.73 -11.02 -0.60
C TYR A 36 5.07 -12.29 -1.10
N GLU A 37 4.80 -12.35 -2.40
CA GLU A 37 4.22 -13.54 -3.04
C GLU A 37 5.09 -14.75 -2.68
N ASP A 38 6.39 -14.68 -2.92
CA ASP A 38 7.41 -15.69 -2.65
C ASP A 38 7.80 -15.88 -1.17
N SER A 39 6.99 -15.40 -0.23
CA SER A 39 7.28 -15.54 1.21
C SER A 39 7.47 -17.00 1.67
N TRP A 40 6.94 -17.98 0.93
CA TRP A 40 7.20 -19.40 1.17
C TRP A 40 8.67 -19.78 0.98
N VAL A 41 9.39 -19.15 0.05
CA VAL A 41 10.83 -19.39 -0.19
C VAL A 41 11.62 -19.00 1.05
N LEU A 42 11.34 -17.82 1.62
CA LEU A 42 11.98 -17.40 2.87
C LEU A 42 11.64 -18.36 4.03
N ASN A 43 10.43 -18.91 4.02
CA ASN A 43 10.05 -19.92 4.99
C ASN A 43 10.81 -21.25 4.80
N GLU A 44 11.18 -21.67 3.60
CA GLU A 44 12.04 -22.85 3.41
C GLU A 44 13.41 -22.69 4.08
N TYR A 45 13.98 -21.47 4.04
CA TYR A 45 15.27 -21.20 4.68
C TYR A 45 15.17 -21.06 6.21
N LEU A 46 14.15 -20.34 6.71
CA LEU A 46 14.07 -19.98 8.13
C LEU A 46 13.14 -20.89 8.95
N GLY A 47 12.24 -21.60 8.29
CA GLY A 47 11.15 -22.35 8.91
C GLY A 47 10.21 -21.51 9.78
N HIS A 48 10.14 -20.19 9.57
CA HIS A 48 9.50 -19.28 10.52
C HIS A 48 7.97 -19.41 10.63
N TRP A 49 7.30 -20.08 9.69
CA TRP A 49 5.87 -20.38 9.75
C TRP A 49 5.60 -21.51 10.75
N ARG A 50 5.34 -21.13 12.00
CA ARG A 50 5.04 -22.07 13.09
C ARG A 50 3.56 -22.41 13.22
N HIS A 51 2.70 -21.48 12.85
CA HIS A 51 1.25 -21.60 12.97
C HIS A 51 0.61 -21.47 11.60
N SER A 52 -0.34 -22.37 11.33
CA SER A 52 -1.23 -22.24 10.20
C SER A 52 -2.31 -21.18 10.46
N LEU A 53 -3.04 -20.83 9.41
CA LEU A 53 -4.23 -19.99 9.54
C LEU A 53 -5.30 -20.63 10.43
N GLU A 54 -5.39 -21.97 10.45
CA GLU A 54 -6.28 -22.73 11.34
C GLU A 54 -5.87 -22.60 12.80
N ASP A 55 -4.57 -22.66 13.09
CA ASP A 55 -4.06 -22.45 14.44
C ASP A 55 -4.39 -21.04 14.94
N HIS A 56 -4.25 -20.04 14.07
CA HIS A 56 -4.65 -18.67 14.37
C HIS A 56 -6.15 -18.56 14.67
N TYR A 57 -7.01 -19.16 13.85
CA TYR A 57 -8.46 -19.17 14.13
C TYR A 57 -8.79 -19.82 15.47
N LYS A 58 -8.14 -20.93 15.80
CA LYS A 58 -8.32 -21.61 17.09
C LYS A 58 -7.83 -20.76 18.25
N GLN A 59 -6.71 -20.04 18.09
CA GLN A 59 -6.21 -19.09 19.08
C GLN A 59 -7.19 -17.94 19.30
N ALA A 60 -7.66 -17.32 18.21
CA ALA A 60 -8.66 -16.26 18.28
C ALA A 60 -9.96 -16.73 18.94
N GLU A 61 -10.44 -17.93 18.60
CA GLU A 61 -11.60 -18.53 19.25
C GLU A 61 -11.35 -18.76 20.74
N THR A 62 -10.20 -19.31 21.13
CA THR A 62 -9.89 -19.60 22.53
C THR A 62 -9.73 -18.32 23.36
N ALA A 63 -9.11 -17.29 22.79
CA ALA A 63 -8.87 -16.02 23.45
C ALA A 63 -10.11 -15.12 23.53
N ALA A 64 -11.08 -15.28 22.62
CA ALA A 64 -12.28 -14.46 22.56
C ALA A 64 -13.15 -14.66 23.82
N PRO A 65 -13.40 -13.59 24.61
CA PRO A 65 -14.24 -13.67 25.79
C PRO A 65 -15.64 -14.21 25.47
N TRP A 66 -16.14 -15.11 26.32
CA TRP A 66 -17.41 -15.80 26.09
C TRP A 66 -18.59 -14.83 25.88
N TYR A 67 -18.59 -13.70 26.57
CA TYR A 67 -19.65 -12.69 26.47
C TYR A 67 -19.64 -11.94 25.15
N LEU A 68 -18.48 -11.78 24.49
CA LEU A 68 -18.42 -11.18 23.15
C LEU A 68 -18.99 -12.15 22.11
N LYS A 69 -18.68 -13.45 22.22
CA LYS A 69 -19.25 -14.47 21.34
C LYS A 69 -20.77 -14.59 21.48
N LEU A 70 -21.28 -14.48 22.71
CA LEU A 70 -22.72 -14.54 22.98
C LEU A 70 -23.42 -13.23 22.59
N GLY A 71 -22.83 -12.10 22.97
CA GLY A 71 -23.33 -10.76 22.67
C GLY A 71 -23.40 -10.50 21.17
N GLY A 72 -22.37 -10.87 20.41
CA GLY A 72 -22.37 -10.77 18.95
C GLY A 72 -23.51 -11.54 18.30
N LYS A 73 -23.80 -12.76 18.78
CA LYS A 73 -24.85 -13.62 18.21
C LYS A 73 -26.27 -13.13 18.47
N ILE A 74 -26.51 -12.48 19.61
CA ILE A 74 -27.87 -12.09 20.05
C ILE A 74 -28.16 -10.62 19.70
N ALA A 75 -27.13 -9.77 19.65
CA ALA A 75 -27.32 -8.35 19.37
C ALA A 75 -27.82 -8.11 17.94
N PRO A 76 -28.86 -7.29 17.74
CA PRO A 76 -29.23 -6.81 16.43
C PRO A 76 -28.05 -6.14 15.71
N SER A 77 -27.96 -6.33 14.39
CA SER A 77 -26.87 -5.80 13.57
C SER A 77 -26.74 -4.28 13.63
N PHE A 78 -27.82 -3.52 13.87
CA PHE A 78 -27.73 -2.06 14.04
C PHE A 78 -27.00 -1.65 15.34
N ILE A 79 -27.10 -2.44 16.41
CA ILE A 79 -26.37 -2.19 17.68
C ILE A 79 -24.90 -2.48 17.49
N ILE A 80 -24.57 -3.61 16.87
CA ILE A 80 -23.19 -3.99 16.52
C ILE A 80 -22.57 -2.92 15.61
N LYS A 81 -23.31 -2.49 14.58
CA LYS A 81 -22.91 -1.42 13.66
C LYS A 81 -22.63 -0.13 14.44
N ALA A 82 -23.50 0.29 15.34
CA ALA A 82 -23.29 1.50 16.15
C ALA A 82 -22.03 1.40 17.04
N PHE A 83 -21.75 0.23 17.60
CA PHE A 83 -20.54 -0.01 18.38
C PHE A 83 -19.27 0.08 17.52
N ILE A 84 -19.22 -0.64 16.40
CA ILE A 84 -18.06 -0.66 15.49
C ILE A 84 -17.83 0.71 14.85
N ARG A 85 -18.90 1.47 14.56
CA ARG A 85 -18.81 2.83 14.01
C ARG A 85 -17.88 3.73 14.82
N ARG A 86 -17.85 3.57 16.14
CA ARG A 86 -17.02 4.38 17.06
C ARG A 86 -15.52 4.13 16.89
N MET A 87 -15.15 2.99 16.31
CA MET A 87 -13.78 2.57 16.06
C MET A 87 -13.29 2.96 14.66
N ALA A 88 -14.17 3.40 13.77
CA ALA A 88 -13.81 3.78 12.41
C ALA A 88 -13.21 5.20 12.39
N ASP A 89 -11.88 5.29 12.44
CA ASP A 89 -11.16 6.56 12.38
C ASP A 89 -11.53 7.45 11.18
N PRO A 90 -11.76 6.91 9.96
CA PRO A 90 -12.21 7.74 8.85
C PRO A 90 -13.46 8.55 9.13
N LEU A 91 -14.42 8.02 9.88
CA LEU A 91 -15.64 8.75 10.21
C LEU A 91 -15.38 9.94 11.12
N LYS A 92 -14.37 9.86 11.99
CA LYS A 92 -13.97 10.97 12.85
C LYS A 92 -13.40 12.11 12.01
N TRP A 93 -12.61 11.80 10.98
CA TRP A 93 -12.06 12.80 10.05
C TRP A 93 -13.16 13.52 9.28
N ILE A 94 -14.20 12.77 8.86
CA ILE A 94 -15.37 13.34 8.19
C ILE A 94 -16.18 14.23 9.15
N GLU A 95 -16.40 13.78 10.38
CA GLU A 95 -17.11 14.55 11.41
C GLU A 95 -16.38 15.84 11.79
N SER A 96 -15.04 15.79 11.90
CA SER A 96 -14.22 16.95 12.19
C SER A 96 -13.87 17.80 10.97
N ASN A 97 -14.29 17.40 9.77
CA ASN A 97 -13.92 18.01 8.49
C ASN A 97 -12.38 18.16 8.34
N ASP A 98 -11.62 17.12 8.69
CA ASP A 98 -10.16 17.06 8.53
C ASP A 98 -9.82 16.91 7.04
N THR A 99 -9.71 18.05 6.35
CA THR A 99 -9.53 18.10 4.90
C THR A 99 -8.26 17.41 4.44
N GLU A 100 -7.18 17.44 5.22
CA GLU A 100 -5.91 16.82 4.85
C GLU A 100 -6.02 15.30 4.84
N LYS A 101 -6.60 14.69 5.89
CA LYS A 101 -6.80 13.24 5.94
C LYS A 101 -7.85 12.77 4.93
N ILE A 102 -8.94 13.52 4.77
CA ILE A 102 -9.97 13.19 3.76
C ILE A 102 -9.33 13.14 2.37
N LYS A 103 -8.58 14.19 2.03
CA LYS A 103 -7.88 14.31 0.75
C LYS A 103 -6.86 13.19 0.55
N ALA A 104 -6.04 12.89 1.56
CA ALA A 104 -5.03 11.83 1.50
C ALA A 104 -5.64 10.42 1.31
N PHE A 105 -6.66 10.05 2.10
CA PHE A 105 -7.18 8.67 2.11
C PHE A 105 -8.33 8.40 1.16
N PHE A 106 -9.02 9.45 0.69
CA PHE A 106 -10.19 9.35 -0.19
C PHE A 106 -10.11 10.21 -1.46
N GLY A 107 -9.10 11.08 -1.60
CA GLY A 107 -9.01 12.05 -2.68
C GLY A 107 -9.88 13.29 -2.42
N SER A 108 -11.14 13.10 -2.06
CA SER A 108 -12.08 14.17 -1.71
C SER A 108 -13.24 13.68 -0.84
N LEU A 109 -13.98 14.62 -0.23
CA LEU A 109 -15.21 14.30 0.49
C LEU A 109 -16.29 13.73 -0.44
N ASP A 110 -16.39 14.26 -1.66
CA ASP A 110 -17.32 13.77 -2.69
C ASP A 110 -17.01 12.31 -3.06
N ALA A 111 -15.73 11.99 -3.28
CA ALA A 111 -15.30 10.62 -3.54
C ALA A 111 -15.66 9.68 -2.39
N TRP A 112 -15.49 10.12 -1.13
CA TRP A 112 -15.92 9.36 0.05
C TRP A 112 -17.44 9.13 0.13
N GLN A 113 -18.25 10.16 -0.19
CA GLN A 113 -19.71 10.06 -0.19
C GLN A 113 -20.22 9.11 -1.27
N ASN A 114 -19.52 9.05 -2.41
CA ASN A 114 -19.86 8.21 -3.55
C ASN A 114 -19.18 6.82 -3.53
N ILE A 115 -18.55 6.41 -2.41
CA ILE A 115 -18.01 5.05 -2.27
C ILE A 115 -19.16 4.04 -2.41
N PRO A 116 -19.07 3.08 -3.34
CA PRO A 116 -20.11 2.06 -3.51
C PRO A 116 -20.20 1.14 -2.30
N ASP A 117 -21.33 0.45 -2.15
CA ASP A 117 -21.44 -0.62 -1.19
C ASP A 117 -20.53 -1.82 -1.55
N TRP A 118 -20.53 -2.83 -0.68
CA TRP A 118 -19.70 -4.02 -0.86
C TRP A 118 -19.99 -4.76 -2.17
N GLU A 119 -21.25 -4.85 -2.60
CA GLU A 119 -21.66 -5.62 -3.77
C GLU A 119 -21.28 -4.93 -5.08
N HIS A 120 -21.32 -3.60 -5.10
CA HIS A 120 -20.99 -2.78 -6.27
C HIS A 120 -19.53 -2.35 -6.31
N SER A 121 -18.74 -2.63 -5.27
CA SER A 121 -17.32 -2.27 -5.22
C SER A 121 -16.46 -3.05 -6.20
N ILE A 122 -15.31 -2.48 -6.58
CA ILE A 122 -14.27 -3.18 -7.34
C ILE A 122 -13.84 -4.50 -6.67
N TYR A 123 -13.93 -4.57 -5.34
CA TYR A 123 -13.57 -5.75 -4.58
C TYR A 123 -14.55 -6.89 -4.81
N ALA A 124 -15.83 -6.64 -5.04
CA ALA A 124 -16.79 -7.69 -5.40
C ALA A 124 -16.55 -8.23 -6.81
N GLN A 125 -16.05 -7.38 -7.72
CA GLN A 125 -15.81 -7.70 -9.12
C GLN A 125 -14.49 -8.43 -9.37
N GLN A 126 -13.51 -8.28 -8.46
CA GLN A 126 -12.27 -9.04 -8.51
C GLN A 126 -12.55 -10.52 -8.19
N GLY A 127 -12.32 -11.40 -9.17
CA GLY A 127 -12.19 -12.84 -8.98
C GLY A 127 -10.97 -13.18 -8.13
N GLU A 128 -10.71 -14.47 -7.91
CA GLU A 128 -9.44 -14.88 -7.31
C GLU A 128 -8.28 -14.29 -8.13
N PRO A 129 -7.27 -13.69 -7.48
CA PRO A 129 -6.12 -13.18 -8.20
C PRO A 129 -5.51 -14.33 -8.99
N THR A 130 -5.58 -14.25 -10.32
CA THR A 130 -4.88 -15.17 -11.19
C THR A 130 -3.40 -14.91 -10.98
N ILE A 131 -2.68 -15.85 -10.37
CA ILE A 131 -1.22 -15.82 -10.32
C ILE A 131 -0.76 -15.81 -11.78
N PRO A 132 -0.13 -14.74 -12.29
CA PRO A 132 0.43 -14.78 -13.62
C PRO A 132 1.42 -15.93 -13.65
N SER A 133 1.23 -16.91 -14.54
CA SER A 133 2.16 -18.05 -14.68
C SER A 133 3.60 -17.63 -15.01
N SER A 134 3.83 -16.34 -15.28
CA SER A 134 5.13 -15.74 -15.55
C SER A 134 5.74 -14.94 -14.39
N SER A 135 5.15 -14.90 -13.19
CA SER A 135 5.74 -14.13 -12.06
C SER A 135 7.02 -14.75 -11.49
N MET A 136 7.41 -15.93 -11.95
CA MET A 136 8.71 -16.55 -11.68
C MET A 136 9.40 -16.99 -12.97
N LYS A 137 9.50 -16.11 -13.99
CA LYS A 137 10.63 -16.26 -14.91
C LYS A 137 11.89 -15.96 -14.11
N ASP A 138 12.52 -17.02 -13.64
CA ASP A 138 13.96 -17.16 -13.51
C ASP A 138 14.66 -15.82 -13.28
N ARG A 139 14.76 -15.38 -12.02
CA ARG A 139 16.01 -14.75 -11.59
C ARG A 139 17.08 -15.85 -11.58
N GLU A 140 17.31 -16.45 -12.74
CA GLU A 140 18.50 -17.22 -13.00
C GLU A 140 19.66 -16.28 -12.71
N ASN A 141 20.65 -16.85 -12.03
CA ASN A 141 21.84 -16.23 -11.50
C ASN A 141 22.78 -15.78 -12.64
N THR A 142 22.24 -15.03 -13.60
CA THR A 142 23.00 -14.31 -14.61
C THR A 142 23.76 -13.25 -13.84
N PRO A 143 25.10 -13.21 -13.89
CA PRO A 143 25.84 -12.11 -13.33
C PRO A 143 25.27 -10.83 -13.94
N GLU A 144 24.62 -9.98 -13.15
CA GLU A 144 24.20 -8.66 -13.60
C GLU A 144 25.47 -7.86 -13.92
N SER A 145 25.98 -8.04 -15.14
CA SER A 145 27.02 -7.19 -15.70
C SER A 145 26.40 -5.85 -16.03
N ASN A 146 26.17 -5.06 -14.99
CA ASN A 146 25.71 -3.70 -15.13
C ASN A 146 26.77 -2.89 -15.88
N THR A 147 26.32 -2.12 -16.85
CA THR A 147 27.11 -1.24 -17.68
C THR A 147 26.69 0.21 -17.42
N ILE A 148 27.49 1.16 -17.89
CA ILE A 148 27.09 2.58 -17.82
C ILE A 148 25.78 2.83 -18.60
N ARG A 149 25.52 2.06 -19.66
CA ARG A 149 24.28 2.14 -20.42
C ARG A 149 23.07 1.76 -19.57
N ASP A 150 23.18 0.72 -18.74
CA ASP A 150 22.09 0.34 -17.83
C ASP A 150 21.81 1.44 -16.80
N MET A 151 22.82 2.20 -16.39
CA MET A 151 22.64 3.35 -15.49
C MET A 151 21.94 4.52 -16.19
N GLN A 152 22.27 4.76 -17.46
CA GLN A 152 21.58 5.75 -18.29
C GLN A 152 20.13 5.37 -18.55
N GLU A 153 19.85 4.08 -18.81
CA GLU A 153 18.49 3.55 -18.97
C GLU A 153 17.70 3.63 -17.66
N LEU A 154 18.31 3.26 -16.52
CA LEU A 154 17.72 3.43 -15.19
C LEU A 154 17.32 4.88 -14.95
N ALA A 155 18.21 5.83 -15.24
CA ALA A 155 17.91 7.24 -15.06
C ALA A 155 16.80 7.73 -15.98
N SER A 156 16.84 7.31 -17.25
CA SER A 156 15.83 7.67 -18.26
C SER A 156 14.44 7.11 -17.91
N SER A 157 14.38 5.92 -17.30
CA SER A 157 13.12 5.32 -16.83
C SER A 157 12.41 6.17 -15.78
N ARG A 158 13.16 7.03 -15.09
CA ARG A 158 12.67 7.98 -14.09
C ARG A 158 12.60 9.43 -14.60
N GLY A 159 12.70 9.62 -15.91
CA GLY A 159 12.70 10.93 -16.56
C GLY A 159 13.96 11.77 -16.31
N GLY A 160 15.02 11.17 -15.75
CA GLY A 160 16.29 11.82 -15.49
C GLY A 160 17.44 11.35 -16.36
N GLN A 161 18.66 11.68 -15.95
CA GLN A 161 19.90 11.39 -16.67
C GLN A 161 21.00 10.90 -15.72
N CYS A 162 21.79 9.93 -16.17
CA CYS A 162 23.07 9.60 -15.56
C CYS A 162 24.13 10.48 -16.24
N LEU A 163 24.75 11.38 -15.47
CA LEU A 163 25.76 12.33 -15.96
C LEU A 163 27.17 11.72 -16.00
N SER A 164 27.39 10.61 -15.27
CA SER A 164 28.63 9.86 -15.35
C SER A 164 28.78 9.16 -16.71
N THR A 165 30.02 9.05 -17.19
CA THR A 165 30.38 8.35 -18.45
C THR A 165 30.98 6.97 -18.21
N GLU A 166 31.33 6.65 -16.96
CA GLU A 166 31.97 5.40 -16.57
C GLU A 166 31.22 4.75 -15.41
N TYR A 167 31.17 3.43 -15.42
CA TYR A 167 30.60 2.60 -14.36
C TYR A 167 31.66 1.59 -13.90
N VAL A 168 31.89 1.54 -12.60
CA VAL A 168 32.86 0.63 -11.97
C VAL A 168 32.12 -0.52 -11.30
N ASP A 169 31.27 -0.20 -10.32
CA ASP A 169 30.47 -1.16 -9.58
C ASP A 169 29.21 -0.50 -8.98
N THR A 170 28.40 -1.27 -8.25
CA THR A 170 27.15 -0.79 -7.65
C THR A 170 27.34 0.07 -6.40
N LYS A 171 28.57 0.14 -5.87
CA LYS A 171 28.95 0.83 -4.63
C LYS A 171 29.63 2.17 -4.88
N THR A 172 30.18 2.36 -6.07
CA THR A 172 30.81 3.60 -6.52
C THR A 172 29.72 4.62 -6.86
N LYS A 173 29.88 5.85 -6.37
CA LYS A 173 28.91 6.92 -6.66
C LYS A 173 29.01 7.34 -8.11
N LEU A 174 27.84 7.55 -8.72
CA LEU A 174 27.69 8.22 -10.02
C LEU A 174 26.98 9.55 -9.82
N LYS A 175 27.08 10.44 -10.81
CA LYS A 175 26.35 11.70 -10.87
C LYS A 175 25.04 11.51 -11.62
N TRP A 176 23.95 12.00 -11.04
CA TRP A 176 22.60 11.84 -11.53
C TRP A 176 21.91 13.19 -11.64
N LYS A 177 20.91 13.27 -12.50
CA LYS A 177 20.05 14.43 -12.67
C LYS A 177 18.60 13.98 -12.78
N CYS A 178 17.67 14.56 -12.03
CA CYS A 178 16.24 14.23 -12.16
C CYS A 178 15.57 15.11 -13.23
N ALA A 179 14.33 14.80 -13.57
CA ALA A 179 13.54 15.61 -14.52
C ALA A 179 13.40 17.09 -14.14
N PHE A 180 13.46 17.43 -12.85
CA PHE A 180 13.44 18.82 -12.36
C PHE A 180 14.80 19.53 -12.42
N GLY A 181 15.84 18.84 -12.86
CA GLY A 181 17.18 19.39 -13.02
C GLY A 181 18.08 19.34 -11.78
N HIS A 182 17.61 18.85 -10.63
CA HIS A 182 18.45 18.61 -9.45
C HIS A 182 19.55 17.60 -9.77
N GLU A 183 20.78 17.90 -9.35
CA GLU A 183 21.95 17.06 -9.58
C GLU A 183 22.52 16.55 -8.24
N TRP A 184 22.79 15.25 -8.16
CA TRP A 184 23.32 14.64 -6.93
C TRP A 184 24.24 13.46 -7.22
N GLU A 185 24.98 13.05 -6.19
CA GLU A 185 25.82 11.85 -6.24
C GLU A 185 25.23 10.73 -5.39
N ALA A 186 25.00 9.57 -6.01
CA ALA A 186 24.47 8.39 -5.34
C ALA A 186 25.03 7.11 -5.97
N THR A 187 25.04 6.03 -5.18
CA THR A 187 25.45 4.72 -5.66
C THR A 187 24.31 4.06 -6.46
N PRO A 188 24.59 3.36 -7.57
CA PRO A 188 23.59 2.59 -8.32
C PRO A 188 22.74 1.66 -7.45
N ARG A 189 23.33 1.08 -6.40
CA ARG A 189 22.61 0.24 -5.43
C ARG A 189 21.39 0.93 -4.82
N LEU A 190 21.51 2.19 -4.43
CA LEU A 190 20.41 2.95 -3.83
C LEU A 190 19.31 3.21 -4.85
N LEU A 191 19.67 3.52 -6.09
CA LEU A 191 18.69 3.80 -7.14
C LEU A 191 17.92 2.54 -7.56
N LYS A 192 18.61 1.40 -7.65
CA LYS A 192 17.98 0.10 -7.86
C LYS A 192 17.04 -0.31 -6.72
N ALA A 193 17.31 0.15 -5.50
CA ALA A 193 16.43 -0.06 -4.36
C ALA A 193 15.21 0.89 -4.32
N GLY A 194 15.09 1.82 -5.28
CA GLY A 194 13.97 2.74 -5.43
C GLY A 194 14.22 4.16 -4.92
N HIS A 195 15.40 4.46 -4.36
CA HIS A 195 15.75 5.85 -4.02
C HIS A 195 16.05 6.66 -5.30
N TRP A 196 15.71 7.94 -5.32
CA TRP A 196 15.92 8.76 -6.51
C TRP A 196 16.59 10.10 -6.18
N CYS A 197 15.86 11.21 -6.25
CA CYS A 197 16.37 12.55 -6.02
C CYS A 197 16.11 12.99 -4.56
N PRO A 198 17.14 13.39 -3.79
CA PRO A 198 16.95 13.82 -2.40
C PRO A 198 16.15 15.11 -2.27
N GLU A 199 16.26 16.02 -3.23
CA GLU A 199 15.49 17.28 -3.23
C GLU A 199 14.00 17.03 -3.53
N CYS A 200 13.68 16.10 -4.44
CA CYS A 200 12.29 15.72 -4.72
C CYS A 200 11.66 14.87 -3.61
N ALA A 201 12.47 14.12 -2.87
CA ALA A 201 12.01 13.28 -1.76
C ALA A 201 11.83 14.05 -0.45
N ALA A 202 12.43 15.24 -0.33
CA ALA A 202 12.27 16.09 0.83
C ALA A 202 10.85 16.70 0.88
N PRO A 203 10.28 16.90 2.09
CA PRO A 203 9.05 17.67 2.23
C PRO A 203 9.22 19.12 1.71
N PRO A 204 8.16 19.73 1.17
CA PRO A 204 6.81 19.19 1.03
C PRO A 204 6.73 18.14 -0.09
N TRP A 205 6.00 17.05 0.14
CA TRP A 205 5.88 15.98 -0.85
C TRP A 205 4.86 16.34 -1.92
N ASP A 206 5.30 16.31 -3.17
CA ASP A 206 4.50 16.62 -4.36
C ASP A 206 4.66 15.50 -5.39
N TYR A 207 4.08 14.32 -5.06
CA TYR A 207 4.15 13.16 -5.94
C TYR A 207 3.34 13.36 -7.23
N ASP A 208 2.31 14.20 -7.23
CA ASP A 208 1.53 14.50 -8.44
C ASP A 208 2.39 15.18 -9.50
N THR A 209 3.20 16.17 -9.11
CA THR A 209 4.10 16.84 -10.03
C THR A 209 5.24 15.90 -10.45
N GLN A 210 5.77 15.09 -9.54
CA GLN A 210 6.81 14.11 -9.86
C GLN A 210 6.32 13.04 -10.84
N ALA A 211 5.12 12.49 -10.65
CA ALA A 211 4.54 11.45 -11.50
C ALA A 211 4.20 11.95 -12.92
N LYS A 212 4.16 13.27 -13.16
CA LYS A 212 4.01 13.83 -14.52
C LYS A 212 5.29 13.74 -15.34
N VAL A 213 6.44 13.63 -14.69
CA VAL A 213 7.77 13.66 -15.34
C VAL A 213 8.63 12.42 -15.07
N ASP A 214 8.27 11.59 -14.08
CA ASP A 214 8.92 10.32 -13.76
C ASP A 214 8.00 9.14 -14.18
N PRO A 215 8.25 8.49 -15.34
CA PRO A 215 7.42 7.39 -15.84
C PRO A 215 7.37 6.18 -14.90
N ALA A 216 8.46 5.85 -14.23
CA ALA A 216 8.50 4.74 -13.30
C ALA A 216 7.72 5.03 -12.01
N LEU A 217 7.61 6.29 -11.59
CA LEU A 217 6.74 6.69 -10.47
C LEU A 217 5.28 6.66 -10.93
N ALA A 218 5.00 7.23 -12.11
CA ALA A 218 3.68 7.26 -12.74
C ALA A 218 3.04 5.87 -12.82
N ALA A 219 3.81 4.86 -13.20
CA ALA A 219 3.35 3.47 -13.34
C ALA A 219 2.80 2.87 -12.03
N ILE A 220 3.21 3.40 -10.88
CA ILE A 220 2.75 2.93 -9.56
C ILE A 220 1.74 3.92 -8.97
N TYR A 221 2.04 5.22 -9.05
CA TYR A 221 1.24 6.29 -8.46
C TYR A 221 -0.19 6.30 -9.02
N TYR A 222 -0.35 6.21 -10.35
CA TYR A 222 -1.67 6.26 -10.99
C TYR A 222 -2.52 5.00 -10.82
N ASN A 223 -2.04 3.99 -10.09
CA ASN A 223 -2.90 2.87 -9.69
C ASN A 223 -3.97 3.31 -8.67
N ASN A 224 -3.68 4.33 -7.86
CA ASN A 224 -4.55 4.80 -6.78
C ASN A 224 -4.82 6.32 -6.82
N HIS A 225 -4.28 7.03 -7.80
CA HIS A 225 -4.36 8.49 -7.93
C HIS A 225 -4.76 8.89 -9.36
N ASP A 226 -5.64 9.89 -9.50
CA ASP A 226 -5.98 10.45 -10.80
C ASP A 226 -4.83 11.27 -11.39
N ARG A 227 -4.80 11.48 -12.71
CA ARG A 227 -3.71 12.26 -13.34
C ARG A 227 -3.81 13.77 -13.09
N GLU A 228 -5.02 14.24 -12.81
CA GLU A 228 -5.34 15.65 -12.63
C GLU A 228 -5.56 16.02 -11.15
N GLU A 229 -5.41 15.08 -10.23
CA GLU A 229 -5.48 15.42 -8.80
C GLU A 229 -4.20 16.14 -8.34
N TYR A 230 -4.32 16.88 -7.23
CA TYR A 230 -3.22 17.61 -6.63
C TYR A 230 -3.18 17.34 -5.13
N GLN A 231 -2.36 16.38 -4.72
CA GLN A 231 -2.16 15.83 -3.39
C GLN A 231 -0.84 16.30 -2.75
N ARG A 232 -0.40 17.54 -3.01
CA ARG A 232 0.73 18.09 -2.26
C ARG A 232 0.44 18.06 -0.75
N VAL A 233 1.38 17.50 -0.01
CA VAL A 233 1.33 17.42 1.45
C VAL A 233 2.56 18.13 2.00
N ASP A 234 2.33 19.16 2.82
CA ASP A 234 3.44 19.89 3.42
C ASP A 234 4.16 19.04 4.48
N TRP A 235 3.39 18.34 5.32
CA TRP A 235 3.87 17.35 6.29
C TRP A 235 2.78 16.30 6.55
N LEU A 236 3.06 15.01 6.34
CA LEU A 236 2.28 13.95 7.01
C LEU A 236 2.87 13.79 8.40
N PHE A 237 2.15 14.31 9.41
CA PHE A 237 2.22 13.95 10.83
C PHE A 237 3.52 13.26 11.29
N TYR A 238 4.34 13.99 12.04
CA TYR A 238 5.26 13.38 13.02
C TYR A 238 4.40 12.97 14.23
N PRO A 239 4.26 11.69 14.58
CA PRO A 239 3.51 11.29 15.77
C PRO A 239 4.40 11.56 17.00
N SER A 240 4.36 12.79 17.50
CA SER A 240 4.81 13.09 18.86
C SER A 240 3.95 14.19 19.48
N GLU A 241 2.64 13.94 19.57
CA GLU A 241 1.76 14.50 20.61
C GLU A 241 0.89 13.38 21.17
#